data_AF-A0A7V9L1Y6-F1
#
_entry.id   AF-A0A7V9L1Y6-F1
#
_cell.length_a   1.000
_cell.length_b   1.000
_cell.length_c   1.000
_cell.angle_alpha   90.00
_cell.angle_beta   90.00
_cell.angle_gamma   90.00
#
_symmetry.space_group_name_H-M   'P 1'
#
loop_
_entity.id
_entity.type
_entity.pdbx_description
1 polymer ?
#
loop_
_entity_poly.entity_id
_entity_poly.type
_entity_poly.pdbx_seq_one_letter_code
_entity_poly.pdbx_strand_id
1 'polypeptide(L)'
;MTETAELEAALDAAWTLDNLQVYGDHLQQLGDPRGELIGIDVAIARTGSTPVLAHRRRRFLRSWLGLEPNDNPTRGVWSGVTFAYGFIEDCRMRSAMQILATPAAPFVRGITLDGHTGGIEHVIAELARVPRPWLTRLTLAPRFRGDPPGNTWRGELPNIANKSFPSLIANTPRLARLELAGHRLVKDFPHPALRELRVAGIDALLPLLEARQPMPEVTSLSLAFARELGAPVVLARPWPSLLPAASLPALDTLDLSSNEGQRSTTDTQVGVFDVLDSLGILEQLEVLRLPSIRNGHEAQLVQRALDRMPQLERLEVMRGWGKHPVHHERAECIEVPVAAPRYEAPDTELWFLFAHHPTMQFGRVHDALRLCERVTLDDDARAAWTELWELIAALPDEDSPPRSIAAGTLAVALEALGYLDQNVNDAHHFARLRDHVRAAAAESLVWIARRRRQLER
;
A
#
# COMPACT_ATOMS: atom_id res chain seq x y z
N MET A 1 -7.67 29.57 -23.29
CA MET A 1 -7.83 28.77 -22.05
C MET A 1 -8.50 29.65 -21.02
N THR A 2 -9.32 29.08 -20.13
CA THR A 2 -9.88 29.85 -19.02
C THR A 2 -8.86 29.94 -17.90
N GLU A 3 -8.91 30.99 -17.08
CA GLU A 3 -8.06 31.13 -15.88
C GLU A 3 -8.16 29.91 -14.96
N THR A 4 -9.37 29.33 -14.82
CA THR A 4 -9.56 28.07 -14.10
C THR A 4 -8.71 26.94 -14.69
N ALA A 5 -8.68 26.77 -16.02
CA ALA A 5 -7.88 25.71 -16.64
C ALA A 5 -6.37 25.90 -16.44
N GLU A 6 -5.90 27.16 -16.40
CA GLU A 6 -4.50 27.48 -16.10
C GLU A 6 -4.13 27.14 -14.65
N LEU A 7 -4.99 27.49 -13.69
CA LEU A 7 -4.80 27.14 -12.29
C LEU A 7 -4.89 25.63 -12.03
N GLU A 8 -5.78 24.93 -12.73
CA GLU A 8 -5.88 23.47 -12.65
C GLU A 8 -4.64 22.78 -13.24
N ALA A 9 -4.10 23.28 -14.35
CA ALA A 9 -2.83 22.79 -14.90
C ALA A 9 -1.66 23.06 -13.95
N ALA A 10 -1.64 24.20 -13.24
CA ALA A 10 -0.64 24.50 -12.22
C ALA A 10 -0.74 23.54 -11.02
N LEU A 11 -1.95 23.16 -10.60
CA LEU A 11 -2.16 22.16 -9.54
C LEU A 11 -1.72 20.75 -9.97
N ASP A 12 -2.00 20.36 -11.22
CA ASP A 12 -1.54 19.09 -11.77
C ASP A 12 0.00 19.04 -11.83
N ALA A 13 0.64 20.14 -12.19
CA ALA A 13 2.10 20.24 -12.24
C ALA A 13 2.74 20.25 -10.84
N ALA A 14 2.12 20.92 -9.87
CA ALA A 14 2.64 21.03 -8.51
C ALA A 14 1.53 21.17 -7.46
N TRP A 15 1.38 20.14 -6.62
CA TRP A 15 0.39 20.09 -5.54
C TRP A 15 0.93 20.75 -4.25
N THR A 16 1.09 22.08 -4.27
CA THR A 16 1.61 22.87 -3.13
C THR A 16 0.50 23.61 -2.40
N LEU A 17 0.73 23.95 -1.11
CA LEU A 17 -0.22 24.74 -0.33
C LEU A 17 -0.48 26.13 -0.93
N ASP A 18 0.52 26.73 -1.58
CA ASP A 18 0.39 28.05 -2.18
C ASP A 18 -0.45 27.99 -3.46
N ASN A 19 -0.24 26.99 -4.33
CA ASN A 19 -1.08 26.78 -5.50
C ASN A 19 -2.53 26.47 -5.10
N LEU A 20 -2.72 25.66 -4.05
CA LEU A 20 -4.03 25.37 -3.50
C LEU A 20 -4.71 26.64 -2.96
N GLN A 21 -3.99 27.49 -2.22
CA GLN A 21 -4.53 28.75 -1.73
C GLN A 21 -5.02 29.65 -2.89
N VAL A 22 -4.20 29.86 -3.91
CA VAL A 22 -4.56 30.67 -5.08
C VAL A 22 -5.76 30.09 -5.81
N TYR A 23 -5.79 28.78 -6.05
CA TYR A 23 -6.93 28.11 -6.67
C TYR A 23 -8.20 28.20 -5.81
N GLY A 24 -8.07 28.06 -4.49
CA GLY A 24 -9.16 28.17 -3.54
C GLY A 24 -9.80 29.56 -3.55
N ASP A 25 -8.97 30.61 -3.55
CA ASP A 25 -9.43 32.00 -3.61
C ASP A 25 -10.15 32.28 -4.94
N HIS A 26 -9.63 31.79 -6.06
CA HIS A 26 -10.29 31.87 -7.37
C HIS A 26 -11.65 31.16 -7.39
N LEU A 27 -11.71 29.93 -6.90
CA LEU A 27 -12.95 29.18 -6.81
C LEU A 27 -13.99 29.87 -5.91
N GLN A 28 -13.55 30.48 -4.81
CA GLN A 28 -14.42 31.23 -3.93
C GLN A 28 -15.02 32.47 -4.62
N GLN A 29 -14.25 33.17 -5.46
CA GLN A 29 -14.75 34.29 -6.28
C GLN A 29 -15.81 33.83 -7.30
N LEU A 30 -15.67 32.62 -7.83
CA LEU A 30 -16.66 32.00 -8.71
C LEU A 30 -17.88 31.43 -7.98
N GLY A 31 -17.90 31.46 -6.64
CA GLY A 31 -18.97 30.88 -5.83
C GLY A 31 -18.96 29.35 -5.79
N ASP A 32 -17.85 28.71 -6.18
CA ASP A 32 -17.68 27.26 -6.07
C ASP A 32 -17.44 26.87 -4.60
N PRO A 33 -18.24 25.94 -4.03
CA PRO A 33 -18.14 25.55 -2.62
C PRO A 33 -16.77 24.95 -2.24
N ARG A 34 -15.99 24.46 -3.22
CA ARG A 34 -14.64 23.94 -2.97
C ARG A 34 -13.66 25.02 -2.52
N GLY A 35 -13.79 26.25 -3.00
CA GLY A 35 -12.83 27.33 -2.69
C GLY A 35 -12.71 27.60 -1.20
N GLU A 36 -13.85 27.66 -0.52
CA GLU A 36 -13.93 27.82 0.92
C GLU A 36 -13.43 26.60 1.69
N LEU A 37 -13.68 25.37 1.19
CA LEU A 37 -13.15 24.15 1.80
C LEU A 37 -11.63 24.06 1.66
N ILE A 38 -11.07 24.48 0.52
CA ILE A 38 -9.63 24.61 0.29
C ILE A 38 -9.02 25.58 1.30
N GLY A 39 -9.59 26.79 1.45
CA GLY A 39 -9.11 27.78 2.40
C GLY A 39 -9.09 27.26 3.85
N ILE A 40 -10.11 26.50 4.25
CA ILE A 40 -10.15 25.85 5.57
C ILE A 40 -9.03 24.81 5.71
N ASP A 41 -8.83 23.94 4.71
CA ASP A 41 -7.83 22.87 4.78
C ASP A 41 -6.40 23.42 4.72
N VAL A 42 -6.14 24.49 3.96
CA VAL A 42 -4.86 25.22 3.97
C VAL A 42 -4.60 25.87 5.33
N ALA A 43 -5.61 26.48 5.95
CA ALA A 43 -5.49 27.02 7.31
C ALA A 43 -5.15 25.93 8.33
N ILE A 44 -5.82 24.78 8.26
CA ILE A 44 -5.53 23.62 9.12
C ILE A 44 -4.09 23.13 8.91
N ALA A 45 -3.63 23.03 7.65
CA ALA A 45 -2.27 22.59 7.35
C ALA A 45 -1.20 23.55 7.90
N ARG A 46 -1.45 24.86 7.85
CA ARG A 46 -0.49 25.89 8.31
C ARG A 46 -0.49 26.11 9.82
N THR A 47 -1.65 26.07 10.46
CA THR A 47 -1.79 26.45 11.89
C THR A 47 -2.20 25.32 12.82
N GLY A 48 -2.46 24.12 12.27
CA GLY A 48 -3.06 23.01 12.98
C GLY A 48 -4.59 23.08 13.03
N SER A 49 -5.22 21.95 13.37
CA SER A 49 -6.68 21.84 13.46
C SER A 49 -7.20 22.41 14.78
N THR A 50 -7.96 23.51 14.73
CA THR A 50 -8.71 24.04 15.88
C THR A 50 -10.16 23.52 15.90
N PRO A 51 -10.86 23.51 17.06
CA PRO A 51 -12.26 23.13 17.12
C PRO A 51 -13.17 23.94 16.18
N VAL A 52 -12.86 25.23 15.99
CA VAL A 52 -13.59 26.14 15.10
C VAL A 52 -13.40 25.74 13.64
N LEU A 53 -12.16 25.53 13.20
CA LEU A 53 -11.86 25.08 11.83
C LEU A 53 -12.48 23.71 11.56
N ALA A 54 -12.36 22.76 12.49
CA ALA A 54 -12.95 21.44 12.35
C ALA A 54 -14.48 21.48 12.26
N HIS A 55 -15.14 22.35 13.04
CA HIS A 55 -16.58 22.56 12.93
C HIS A 55 -16.98 23.20 11.60
N ARG A 56 -16.29 24.27 11.18
CA ARG A 56 -16.52 24.96 9.90
C ARG A 56 -16.37 23.99 8.73
N ARG A 57 -15.30 23.20 8.72
CA ARG A 57 -15.04 22.14 7.73
C ARG A 57 -16.20 21.14 7.64
N ARG A 58 -16.63 20.56 8.77
CA ARG A 58 -17.75 19.61 8.82
C ARG A 58 -19.06 20.22 8.33
N ARG A 59 -19.32 21.49 8.63
CA ARG A 59 -20.51 22.20 8.14
C ARG A 59 -20.48 22.35 6.61
N PHE A 60 -19.35 22.75 6.05
CA PHE A 60 -19.21 22.89 4.60
C PHE A 60 -19.32 21.56 3.87
N LEU A 61 -18.66 20.51 4.35
CA LEU A 61 -18.76 19.18 3.77
C LEU A 61 -20.21 18.67 3.74
N ARG A 62 -20.98 18.85 4.82
CA ARG A 62 -22.41 18.49 4.83
C ARG A 62 -23.20 19.26 3.78
N SER A 63 -23.02 20.57 3.72
CA SER A 63 -23.72 21.42 2.76
C SER A 63 -23.39 21.05 1.32
N TRP A 64 -22.12 20.78 1.02
CA TRP A 64 -21.65 20.47 -0.32
C TRP A 64 -22.14 19.10 -0.81
N LEU A 65 -22.14 18.11 0.08
CA LEU A 65 -22.58 16.75 -0.21
C LEU A 65 -24.10 16.56 -0.12
N GLY A 66 -24.84 17.58 0.32
CA GLY A 66 -26.30 17.52 0.50
C GLY A 66 -26.73 16.59 1.64
N LEU A 67 -25.94 16.53 2.73
CA LEU A 67 -26.21 15.63 3.86
C LEU A 67 -27.17 16.25 4.86
N GLU A 68 -27.92 15.39 5.55
CA GLU A 68 -28.80 15.81 6.64
C GLU A 68 -27.98 16.42 7.81
N PRO A 69 -28.56 17.32 8.62
CA PRO A 69 -27.83 17.98 9.71
C PRO A 69 -27.18 17.03 10.70
N ASN A 70 -27.74 15.83 10.92
CA ASN A 70 -27.22 14.85 11.87
C ASN A 70 -26.21 13.88 11.25
N ASP A 71 -26.02 13.90 9.93
CA ASP A 71 -25.05 13.07 9.26
C ASP A 71 -23.64 13.60 9.50
N ASN A 72 -22.76 12.73 9.97
CA ASN A 72 -21.36 13.08 10.14
C ASN A 72 -20.59 12.67 8.87
N PRO A 73 -20.06 13.61 8.07
CA PRO A 73 -19.31 13.29 6.84
C PRO A 73 -17.98 12.59 7.10
N THR A 74 -17.57 12.46 8.37
CA THR A 74 -16.35 11.74 8.77
C THR A 74 -16.63 10.48 9.58
N ARG A 75 -17.90 10.04 9.71
CA ARG A 75 -18.27 8.81 10.43
C ARG A 75 -19.43 8.09 9.72
N GLY A 76 -19.68 6.84 10.12
CA GLY A 76 -20.83 6.07 9.62
C GLY A 76 -20.72 5.76 8.13
N VAL A 77 -21.69 6.22 7.35
CA VAL A 77 -21.83 5.91 5.91
C VAL A 77 -20.65 6.44 5.07
N TRP A 78 -20.00 7.50 5.54
CA TRP A 78 -18.82 8.11 4.92
C TRP A 78 -17.50 7.55 5.47
N SER A 79 -17.54 6.48 6.27
CA SER A 79 -16.34 5.79 6.73
C SER A 79 -15.60 5.19 5.53
N GLY A 80 -14.40 5.70 5.26
CA GLY A 80 -13.62 5.34 4.07
C GLY A 80 -13.68 6.35 2.93
N VAL A 81 -14.14 7.58 3.18
CA VAL A 81 -13.92 8.72 2.30
C VAL A 81 -12.92 9.68 2.95
N THR A 82 -11.86 9.98 2.21
CA THR A 82 -10.83 10.95 2.61
C THR A 82 -11.05 12.23 1.81
N PHE A 83 -11.37 13.31 2.51
CA PHE A 83 -11.49 14.65 1.93
C PHE A 83 -10.21 15.44 2.21
N ALA A 84 -9.68 16.13 1.21
CA ALA A 84 -8.63 17.12 1.41
C ALA A 84 -8.74 18.21 0.34
N TYR A 85 -8.60 19.46 0.76
CA TYR A 85 -8.47 20.63 -0.11
C TYR A 85 -9.56 20.72 -1.19
N GLY A 86 -10.83 20.51 -0.82
CA GLY A 86 -11.92 20.58 -1.82
C GLY A 86 -12.02 19.37 -2.77
N PHE A 87 -11.20 18.33 -2.57
CA PHE A 87 -11.23 17.09 -3.33
C PHE A 87 -11.56 15.88 -2.45
N ILE A 88 -11.96 14.80 -3.12
CA ILE A 88 -12.06 13.47 -2.52
C ILE A 88 -10.80 12.70 -2.91
N GLU A 89 -9.83 12.66 -2.00
CA GLU A 89 -8.52 12.04 -2.21
C GLU A 89 -8.62 10.52 -2.36
N ASP A 90 -9.55 9.90 -1.65
CA ASP A 90 -9.87 8.49 -1.79
C ASP A 90 -11.31 8.23 -1.35
N CYS A 91 -12.04 7.39 -2.08
CA CYS A 91 -13.28 6.81 -1.58
C CYS A 91 -13.32 5.30 -1.77
N ARG A 92 -13.73 4.59 -0.73
CA ARG A 92 -13.87 3.12 -0.75
C ARG A 92 -15.19 2.67 -1.35
N MET A 93 -15.24 1.41 -1.82
CA MET A 93 -16.38 0.82 -2.51
C MET A 93 -17.73 1.07 -1.81
N ARG A 94 -17.77 0.98 -0.47
CA ARG A 94 -19.01 1.17 0.31
C ARG A 94 -19.63 2.56 0.15
N SER A 95 -18.81 3.59 -0.05
CA SER A 95 -19.26 4.99 -0.15
C SER A 95 -19.16 5.52 -1.59
N ALA A 96 -18.48 4.80 -2.50
CA ALA A 96 -18.23 5.25 -3.86
C ALA A 96 -19.52 5.61 -4.61
N MET A 97 -20.54 4.74 -4.59
CA MET A 97 -21.82 5.01 -5.26
C MET A 97 -22.53 6.27 -4.74
N GLN A 98 -22.46 6.51 -3.43
CA GLN A 98 -23.08 7.68 -2.83
C GLN A 98 -22.32 8.95 -3.20
N ILE A 99 -20.99 8.93 -3.12
CA ILE A 99 -20.12 10.02 -3.59
C ILE A 99 -20.42 10.35 -5.05
N LEU A 100 -20.50 9.33 -5.91
CA LEU A 100 -20.73 9.49 -7.34
C LEU A 100 -22.11 10.07 -7.68
N ALA A 101 -23.06 9.99 -6.75
CA ALA A 101 -24.38 10.62 -6.86
C ALA A 101 -24.42 12.08 -6.34
N THR A 102 -23.35 12.57 -5.71
CA THR A 102 -23.28 13.94 -5.17
C THR A 102 -22.68 14.93 -6.19
N PRO A 103 -22.85 16.25 -5.97
CA PRO A 103 -22.13 17.28 -6.73
C PRO A 103 -20.59 17.20 -6.63
N ALA A 104 -20.05 16.44 -5.66
CA ALA A 104 -18.61 16.27 -5.48
C ALA A 104 -18.00 15.22 -6.43
N ALA A 105 -18.83 14.43 -7.13
CA ALA A 105 -18.39 13.33 -8.00
C ALA A 105 -17.32 13.71 -9.05
N PRO A 106 -17.37 14.90 -9.71
CA PRO A 106 -16.34 15.30 -10.67
C PRO A 106 -14.95 15.53 -10.06
N PHE A 107 -14.85 15.70 -8.74
CA PHE A 107 -13.64 16.08 -8.01
C PHE A 107 -13.05 14.92 -7.19
N VAL A 108 -13.42 13.69 -7.54
CA VAL A 108 -12.81 12.48 -6.98
C VAL A 108 -11.47 12.24 -7.64
N ARG A 109 -10.41 12.16 -6.82
CA ARG A 109 -9.04 11.87 -7.25
C ARG A 109 -8.66 10.41 -7.13
N GLY A 110 -9.18 9.73 -6.10
CA GLY A 110 -8.89 8.32 -5.85
C GLY A 110 -10.14 7.51 -5.56
N ILE A 111 -10.20 6.30 -6.10
CA ILE A 111 -11.25 5.32 -5.79
C ILE A 111 -10.62 3.96 -5.50
N THR A 112 -10.99 3.38 -4.36
CA THR A 112 -10.59 2.03 -3.97
C THR A 112 -11.79 1.09 -3.97
N LEU A 113 -11.83 0.18 -4.94
CA LEU A 113 -12.91 -0.80 -5.13
C LEU A 113 -12.50 -2.14 -4.56
N ASP A 114 -12.82 -2.36 -3.28
CA ASP A 114 -12.59 -3.61 -2.57
C ASP A 114 -13.90 -4.32 -2.21
N GLY A 115 -14.02 -5.62 -2.54
CA GLY A 115 -15.19 -6.42 -2.18
C GLY A 115 -15.69 -7.32 -3.30
N HIS A 116 -17.01 -7.53 -3.38
CA HIS A 116 -17.61 -8.43 -4.38
C HIS A 116 -17.52 -7.85 -5.79
N THR A 117 -17.19 -8.68 -6.78
CA THR A 117 -17.01 -8.23 -8.17
C THR A 117 -18.22 -7.56 -8.77
N GLY A 118 -19.44 -8.04 -8.50
CA GLY A 118 -20.65 -7.37 -8.97
C GLY A 118 -20.80 -5.93 -8.45
N GLY A 119 -20.31 -5.64 -7.24
CA GLY A 119 -20.25 -4.28 -6.71
C GLY A 119 -19.19 -3.43 -7.40
N ILE A 120 -18.02 -4.01 -7.67
CA ILE A 120 -16.92 -3.35 -8.40
C ILE A 120 -17.37 -2.99 -9.83
N GLU A 121 -17.98 -3.94 -10.54
CA GLU A 121 -18.53 -3.72 -11.89
C GLU A 121 -19.57 -2.61 -11.92
N HIS A 122 -20.46 -2.57 -10.91
CA HIS A 122 -21.46 -1.53 -10.81
C HIS A 122 -20.82 -0.14 -10.68
N VAL A 123 -19.81 0.01 -9.81
CA VAL A 123 -19.12 1.31 -9.65
C VAL A 123 -18.33 1.68 -10.90
N ILE A 124 -17.66 0.72 -11.56
CA ILE A 124 -16.97 0.96 -12.84
C ILE A 124 -17.94 1.45 -13.90
N ALA A 125 -19.14 0.85 -13.99
CA ALA A 125 -20.17 1.29 -14.91
C ALA A 125 -20.61 2.74 -14.64
N GLU A 126 -20.72 3.16 -13.37
CA GLU A 126 -21.03 4.56 -13.04
C GLU A 126 -19.88 5.52 -13.38
N LEU A 127 -18.63 5.13 -13.11
CA LEU A 127 -17.47 5.93 -13.48
C LEU A 127 -17.36 6.12 -14.99
N ALA A 128 -17.75 5.09 -15.74
CA ALA A 128 -17.76 5.10 -17.19
C ALA A 128 -18.89 5.96 -17.81
N ARG A 129 -19.86 6.47 -17.04
CA ARG A 129 -21.01 7.22 -17.58
C ARG A 129 -20.76 8.72 -17.76
N VAL A 130 -19.95 9.32 -16.90
CA VAL A 130 -19.78 10.77 -16.83
C VAL A 130 -18.30 11.10 -16.68
N PRO A 131 -17.79 12.16 -17.33
CA PRO A 131 -16.41 12.59 -17.14
C PRO A 131 -16.00 12.74 -15.67
N ARG A 132 -14.78 12.28 -15.38
CA ARG A 132 -14.06 12.32 -14.11
C ARG A 132 -12.69 12.93 -14.36
N PRO A 133 -12.62 14.24 -14.66
CA PRO A 133 -11.38 14.88 -15.07
C PRO A 133 -10.30 14.83 -13.99
N TRP A 134 -10.69 14.70 -12.71
CA TRP A 134 -9.77 14.66 -11.58
C TRP A 134 -9.38 13.28 -11.11
N LEU A 135 -9.96 12.19 -11.65
CA LEU A 135 -9.65 10.84 -11.19
C LEU A 135 -8.24 10.44 -11.66
N THR A 136 -7.29 10.42 -10.71
CA THR A 136 -5.89 10.10 -10.97
C THR A 136 -5.49 8.70 -10.50
N ARG A 137 -6.26 8.10 -9.57
CA ARG A 137 -5.98 6.78 -9.00
C ARG A 137 -7.21 5.88 -8.96
N LEU A 138 -7.05 4.65 -9.42
CA LEU A 138 -8.05 3.58 -9.30
C LEU A 138 -7.41 2.30 -8.75
N THR A 139 -8.00 1.75 -7.69
CA THR A 139 -7.60 0.46 -7.13
C THR A 139 -8.73 -0.56 -7.28
N LEU A 140 -8.43 -1.74 -7.85
CA LEU A 140 -9.36 -2.86 -8.01
C LEU A 140 -8.84 -4.07 -7.21
N ALA A 141 -9.52 -4.38 -6.10
CA ALA A 141 -9.11 -5.42 -5.16
C ALA A 141 -10.31 -6.29 -4.74
N PRO A 142 -10.86 -7.12 -5.64
CA PRO A 142 -11.95 -8.02 -5.27
C PRO A 142 -11.57 -8.93 -4.11
N ARG A 143 -12.51 -9.08 -3.17
CA ARG A 143 -12.39 -10.01 -2.05
C ARG A 143 -12.92 -11.37 -2.47
N PHE A 144 -12.08 -12.38 -2.36
CA PHE A 144 -12.50 -13.77 -2.48
C PHE A 144 -13.17 -14.19 -1.16
N ARG A 145 -14.39 -14.76 -1.24
CA ARG A 145 -15.02 -15.41 -0.08
C ARG A 145 -14.60 -16.87 -0.04
N GLY A 146 -14.01 -17.28 1.09
CA GLY A 146 -13.58 -18.66 1.35
C GLY A 146 -12.06 -18.82 1.34
N ASP A 147 -11.57 -19.90 1.94
CA ASP A 147 -10.20 -20.36 1.70
C ASP A 147 -10.00 -20.50 0.19
N PRO A 148 -8.85 -20.12 -0.38
CA PRO A 148 -8.57 -20.41 -1.79
C PRO A 148 -8.73 -21.93 -1.99
N PRO A 149 -9.79 -22.40 -2.68
CA PRO A 149 -10.02 -23.83 -2.79
C PRO A 149 -8.87 -24.44 -3.60
N GLY A 150 -8.11 -25.35 -2.99
CA GLY A 150 -6.91 -25.95 -3.62
C GLY A 150 -7.23 -26.53 -5.00
N ASN A 151 -6.29 -26.40 -5.95
CA ASN A 151 -6.14 -27.01 -7.30
C ASN A 151 -7.38 -27.20 -8.21
N THR A 152 -8.59 -26.87 -7.78
CA THR A 152 -9.87 -27.25 -8.39
C THR A 152 -10.71 -26.05 -8.79
N TRP A 153 -10.09 -24.86 -8.88
CA TRP A 153 -10.66 -23.67 -9.52
C TRP A 153 -11.03 -23.97 -10.99
N ARG A 154 -12.23 -24.52 -11.20
CA ARG A 154 -12.92 -24.66 -12.49
C ARG A 154 -14.17 -23.77 -12.58
N GLY A 155 -14.42 -22.94 -11.57
CA GLY A 155 -15.46 -21.91 -11.62
C GLY A 155 -15.03 -20.74 -12.51
N GLU A 156 -16.00 -20.08 -13.14
CA GLU A 156 -15.77 -18.82 -13.85
C GLU A 156 -15.12 -17.83 -12.88
N LEU A 157 -13.83 -17.56 -13.08
CA LEU A 157 -13.09 -16.59 -12.30
C LEU A 157 -13.82 -15.24 -12.41
N PRO A 158 -13.87 -14.45 -11.33
CA PRO A 158 -14.50 -13.14 -11.36
C PRO A 158 -13.77 -12.23 -12.36
N ASN A 159 -14.32 -12.13 -13.57
CA ASN A 159 -13.81 -11.25 -14.61
C ASN A 159 -14.68 -10.01 -14.59
N ILE A 160 -14.10 -8.86 -14.23
CA ILE A 160 -14.80 -7.59 -14.25
C ILE A 160 -15.12 -7.30 -15.72
N ALA A 161 -16.41 -7.31 -16.06
CA ALA A 161 -16.85 -7.25 -17.45
C ALA A 161 -16.22 -6.07 -18.22
N ASN A 162 -15.40 -6.39 -19.22
CA ASN A 162 -14.61 -5.41 -20.01
C ASN A 162 -15.44 -4.34 -20.75
N LYS A 163 -16.76 -4.45 -20.80
CA LYS A 163 -17.62 -3.57 -21.63
C LYS A 163 -17.56 -2.10 -21.22
N SER A 164 -17.30 -1.81 -19.94
CA SER A 164 -17.25 -0.43 -19.43
C SER A 164 -15.88 0.23 -19.53
N PHE A 165 -14.80 -0.53 -19.76
CA PHE A 165 -13.45 0.04 -19.77
C PHE A 165 -13.18 1.06 -20.87
N PRO A 166 -13.64 0.89 -22.13
CA PRO A 166 -13.45 1.92 -23.15
C PRO A 166 -14.05 3.27 -22.74
N SER A 167 -15.25 3.25 -22.16
CA SER A 167 -15.92 4.46 -21.67
C SER A 167 -15.29 4.99 -20.37
N LEU A 168 -14.78 4.12 -19.50
CA LEU A 168 -14.00 4.52 -18.33
C LEU A 168 -12.76 5.29 -18.77
N ILE A 169 -11.96 4.73 -19.67
CA ILE A 169 -10.73 5.35 -20.21
C ILE A 169 -11.04 6.73 -20.80
N ALA A 170 -12.09 6.84 -21.62
CA ALA A 170 -12.48 8.11 -22.23
C ALA A 170 -12.92 9.16 -21.20
N ASN A 171 -13.54 8.73 -20.09
CA ASN A 171 -14.05 9.62 -19.06
C ASN A 171 -13.05 9.90 -17.93
N THR A 172 -11.90 9.23 -17.88
CA THR A 172 -10.88 9.44 -16.83
C THR A 172 -9.56 9.95 -17.40
N PRO A 173 -9.53 11.09 -18.10
CA PRO A 173 -8.37 11.51 -18.90
C PRO A 173 -7.09 11.72 -18.08
N ARG A 174 -7.16 11.83 -16.76
CA ARG A 174 -6.01 12.00 -15.86
C ARG A 174 -5.68 10.76 -15.03
N LEU A 175 -6.26 9.58 -15.32
CA LEU A 175 -5.97 8.36 -14.56
C LEU A 175 -4.52 7.92 -14.80
N ALA A 176 -3.66 8.29 -13.85
CA ALA A 176 -2.22 8.10 -13.90
C ALA A 176 -1.76 6.83 -13.19
N ARG A 177 -2.56 6.33 -12.24
CA ARG A 177 -2.23 5.15 -11.45
C ARG A 177 -3.37 4.13 -11.42
N LEU A 178 -3.03 2.88 -11.73
CA LEU A 178 -3.90 1.71 -11.60
C LEU A 178 -3.26 0.71 -10.64
N GLU A 179 -4.02 0.27 -9.65
CA GLU A 179 -3.62 -0.79 -8.73
C GLU A 179 -4.57 -1.98 -8.86
N LEU A 180 -4.01 -3.16 -9.15
CA LEU A 180 -4.74 -4.39 -9.39
C LEU A 180 -4.34 -5.45 -8.38
N ALA A 181 -5.33 -6.19 -7.91
CA ALA A 181 -5.18 -7.05 -6.78
C ALA A 181 -6.13 -8.26 -6.91
N GLY A 182 -5.63 -9.40 -7.40
CA GLY A 182 -6.46 -10.60 -7.58
C GLY A 182 -6.09 -11.46 -8.79
N HIS A 183 -7.08 -12.05 -9.44
CA HIS A 183 -6.90 -12.97 -10.58
C HIS A 183 -7.63 -12.47 -11.81
N ARG A 184 -6.89 -12.29 -12.90
CA ARG A 184 -7.38 -12.00 -14.24
C ARG A 184 -8.44 -10.89 -14.33
N LEU A 185 -8.22 -9.79 -13.63
CA LEU A 185 -9.24 -8.74 -13.40
C LEU A 185 -9.59 -7.93 -14.65
N VAL A 186 -8.57 -7.58 -15.44
CA VAL A 186 -8.69 -6.60 -16.54
C VAL A 186 -7.91 -7.12 -17.74
N LYS A 187 -8.58 -7.24 -18.90
CA LYS A 187 -7.95 -7.77 -20.13
C LYS A 187 -7.45 -6.69 -21.08
N ASP A 188 -8.14 -5.56 -21.19
CA ASP A 188 -7.77 -4.49 -22.12
C ASP A 188 -7.89 -3.15 -21.39
N PHE A 189 -6.76 -2.50 -21.10
CA PHE A 189 -6.71 -1.19 -20.41
C PHE A 189 -5.65 -0.23 -21.00
N PRO A 190 -5.73 0.11 -22.29
CA PRO A 190 -4.78 0.98 -22.98
C PRO A 190 -5.00 2.46 -22.63
N HIS A 191 -4.82 2.81 -21.35
CA HIS A 191 -5.13 4.14 -20.85
C HIS A 191 -3.99 5.14 -21.18
N PRO A 192 -4.25 6.24 -21.93
CA PRO A 192 -3.20 7.13 -22.44
C PRO A 192 -2.52 7.97 -21.36
N ALA A 193 -3.15 8.16 -20.20
CA ALA A 193 -2.54 8.87 -19.08
C ALA A 193 -1.90 7.95 -18.04
N LEU A 194 -2.00 6.63 -18.18
CA LEU A 194 -1.53 5.69 -17.15
C LEU A 194 0.00 5.64 -17.17
N ARG A 195 0.63 5.96 -16.04
CA ARG A 195 2.09 5.98 -15.83
C ARG A 195 2.54 4.92 -14.83
N GLU A 196 1.72 4.68 -13.81
CA GLU A 196 2.03 3.74 -12.73
C GLU A 196 1.06 2.56 -12.71
N LEU A 197 1.60 1.36 -12.78
CA LEU A 197 0.87 0.13 -12.58
C LEU A 197 1.37 -0.57 -11.30
N ARG A 198 0.47 -0.93 -10.40
CA ARG A 198 0.79 -1.75 -9.24
C ARG A 198 -0.03 -3.02 -9.29
N VAL A 199 0.60 -4.18 -9.21
CA VAL A 199 -0.07 -5.46 -9.28
C VAL A 199 0.31 -6.34 -8.11
N ALA A 200 -0.69 -6.78 -7.35
CA ALA A 200 -0.60 -7.82 -6.36
C ALA A 200 -1.27 -9.10 -6.89
N GLY A 201 -0.45 -10.11 -7.15
CA GLY A 201 -0.84 -11.35 -7.83
C GLY A 201 -0.54 -11.29 -9.32
N ILE A 202 0.44 -12.07 -9.79
CA ILE A 202 0.84 -12.09 -11.20
C ILE A 202 -0.31 -12.44 -12.16
N ASP A 203 -1.29 -13.22 -11.71
CA ASP A 203 -2.47 -13.55 -12.51
C ASP A 203 -3.36 -12.33 -12.82
N ALA A 204 -3.29 -11.25 -12.04
CA ALA A 204 -3.97 -9.99 -12.37
C ALA A 204 -3.28 -9.25 -13.51
N LEU A 205 -1.97 -9.43 -13.68
CA LEU A 205 -1.17 -8.80 -14.73
C LEU A 205 -1.32 -9.52 -16.08
N LEU A 206 -1.39 -10.86 -16.08
CA LEU A 206 -1.35 -11.63 -17.33
C LEU A 206 -2.35 -11.18 -18.40
N PRO A 207 -3.64 -10.94 -18.11
CA PRO A 207 -4.56 -10.56 -19.17
C PRO A 207 -4.26 -9.17 -19.76
N LEU A 208 -3.65 -8.26 -18.99
CA LEU A 208 -3.17 -6.97 -19.52
C LEU A 208 -2.01 -7.16 -20.50
N LEU A 209 -1.16 -8.16 -20.28
CA LEU A 209 -0.04 -8.45 -21.18
C LEU A 209 -0.47 -9.25 -22.42
N GLU A 210 -1.50 -10.09 -22.28
CA GLU A 210 -2.17 -10.80 -23.39
C GLU A 210 -3.03 -9.87 -24.26
N ALA A 211 -3.23 -8.63 -23.81
CA ALA A 211 -4.00 -7.61 -24.52
C ALA A 211 -3.39 -7.32 -25.90
N ARG A 212 -4.24 -6.91 -26.85
CA ARG A 212 -3.79 -6.55 -28.20
C ARG A 212 -3.14 -5.17 -28.26
N GLN A 213 -3.34 -4.33 -27.25
CA GLN A 213 -2.91 -2.94 -27.26
C GLN A 213 -1.86 -2.71 -26.17
N PRO A 214 -0.74 -2.06 -26.51
CA PRO A 214 0.27 -1.70 -25.52
C PRO A 214 -0.28 -0.65 -24.54
N MET A 215 0.39 -0.52 -23.39
CA MET A 215 0.24 0.62 -22.50
C MET A 215 1.47 1.52 -22.65
N PRO A 216 1.48 2.41 -23.66
CA PRO A 216 2.70 3.06 -24.14
C PRO A 216 3.32 4.05 -23.16
N GLU A 217 2.59 4.42 -22.12
CA GLU A 217 3.03 5.46 -21.19
C GLU A 217 3.31 4.92 -19.78
N VAL A 218 3.12 3.62 -19.54
CA VAL A 218 3.44 3.01 -18.24
C VAL A 218 4.95 2.96 -18.09
N THR A 219 5.49 3.84 -17.25
CA THR A 219 6.92 3.95 -16.95
C THR A 219 7.30 3.17 -15.70
N SER A 220 6.36 2.99 -14.77
CA SER A 220 6.61 2.29 -13.50
C SER A 220 5.66 1.12 -13.27
N LEU A 221 6.22 -0.03 -12.90
CA LEU A 221 5.50 -1.24 -12.49
C LEU A 221 5.99 -1.70 -11.12
N SER A 222 5.07 -1.81 -10.16
CA SER A 222 5.28 -2.55 -8.92
C SER A 222 4.58 -3.90 -9.01
N LEU A 223 5.31 -5.00 -8.87
CA LEU A 223 4.77 -6.36 -9.03
C LEU A 223 5.09 -7.21 -7.80
N ALA A 224 4.04 -7.63 -7.10
CA ALA A 224 4.08 -8.66 -6.08
C ALA A 224 3.48 -9.97 -6.63
N PHE A 225 4.21 -11.07 -6.57
CA PHE A 225 3.77 -12.36 -7.12
C PHE A 225 2.63 -12.98 -6.30
N ALA A 226 2.68 -12.85 -4.98
CA ALA A 226 1.72 -13.46 -4.04
C ALA A 226 1.30 -12.54 -2.86
N ARG A 227 0.46 -13.10 -2.01
CA ARG A 227 0.32 -12.87 -0.55
C ARG A 227 -0.20 -11.56 0.04
N GLU A 228 -0.09 -10.38 -0.57
CA GLU A 228 -0.66 -9.20 0.12
C GLU A 228 -2.20 -9.28 0.25
N LEU A 229 -2.88 -10.11 -0.55
CA LEU A 229 -4.36 -10.20 -0.59
C LEU A 229 -4.93 -11.64 -0.69
N GLY A 230 -4.16 -12.68 -0.36
CA GLY A 230 -4.68 -14.06 -0.29
C GLY A 230 -4.92 -14.77 -1.65
N ALA A 231 -4.38 -14.23 -2.74
CA ALA A 231 -4.45 -14.81 -4.08
C ALA A 231 -3.45 -15.98 -4.25
N PRO A 232 -3.87 -17.22 -4.58
CA PRO A 232 -2.96 -18.33 -4.89
C PRO A 232 -2.22 -18.11 -6.22
N VAL A 233 -0.90 -18.29 -6.25
CA VAL A 233 -0.15 -18.18 -7.52
C VAL A 233 -0.37 -19.44 -8.36
N VAL A 234 -0.99 -19.30 -9.54
CA VAL A 234 -1.26 -20.43 -10.46
C VAL A 234 -0.43 -20.29 -11.73
N LEU A 235 0.90 -20.19 -11.60
CA LEU A 235 1.80 -20.26 -12.74
C LEU A 235 2.50 -21.61 -12.81
N ALA A 236 2.10 -22.42 -13.79
CA ALA A 236 2.83 -23.62 -14.15
C ALA A 236 4.07 -23.26 -15.00
N ARG A 237 5.21 -23.90 -14.73
CA ARG A 237 6.40 -23.84 -15.60
C ARG A 237 6.12 -24.57 -16.94
N PRO A 238 6.71 -24.13 -18.06
CA PRO A 238 7.59 -22.96 -18.23
C PRO A 238 6.80 -21.65 -18.29
N TRP A 239 7.40 -20.57 -17.80
CA TRP A 239 6.71 -19.28 -17.78
C TRP A 239 6.78 -18.65 -19.16
N PRO A 240 5.68 -18.09 -19.68
CA PRO A 240 5.76 -17.26 -20.87
C PRO A 240 6.73 -16.09 -20.59
N SER A 241 7.28 -15.47 -21.63
CA SER A 241 8.04 -14.22 -21.47
C SER A 241 7.16 -13.23 -20.71
N LEU A 242 7.51 -13.01 -19.45
CA LEU A 242 6.78 -12.11 -18.58
C LEU A 242 7.16 -10.69 -18.96
N LEU A 243 6.20 -9.78 -18.91
CA LEU A 243 6.42 -8.37 -19.26
C LEU A 243 7.11 -8.21 -20.63
N PRO A 244 6.44 -8.52 -21.75
CA PRO A 244 7.00 -8.25 -23.06
C PRO A 244 7.22 -6.74 -23.23
N ALA A 245 8.40 -6.33 -23.72
CA ALA A 245 8.67 -4.92 -24.04
C ALA A 245 7.60 -4.30 -24.96
N ALA A 246 7.08 -5.08 -25.91
CA ALA A 246 6.02 -4.63 -26.81
C ALA A 246 4.71 -4.25 -26.08
N SER A 247 4.41 -4.84 -24.91
CA SER A 247 3.20 -4.52 -24.13
C SER A 247 3.40 -3.28 -23.25
N LEU A 248 4.65 -3.01 -22.83
CA LEU A 248 5.04 -1.95 -21.90
C LEU A 248 6.29 -1.20 -22.42
N PRO A 249 6.21 -0.54 -23.58
CA PRO A 249 7.39 -0.05 -24.30
C PRO A 249 8.12 1.11 -23.61
N ALA A 250 7.47 1.81 -22.67
CA ALA A 250 8.07 2.91 -21.91
C ALA A 250 8.45 2.50 -20.48
N LEU A 251 8.33 1.22 -20.10
CA LEU A 251 8.62 0.78 -18.75
C LEU A 251 10.12 0.85 -18.45
N ASP A 252 10.52 1.79 -17.62
CA ASP A 252 11.91 2.01 -17.19
C ASP A 252 12.13 1.57 -15.73
N THR A 253 11.05 1.47 -14.94
CA THR A 253 11.12 1.21 -13.50
C THR A 253 10.34 -0.05 -13.15
N LEU A 254 11.04 -1.05 -12.61
CA LEU A 254 10.43 -2.27 -12.08
C LEU A 254 10.72 -2.42 -10.58
N ASP A 255 9.64 -2.52 -9.80
CA ASP A 255 9.70 -2.73 -8.35
C ASP A 255 9.16 -4.12 -7.96
N LEU A 256 10.08 -5.01 -7.59
CA LEU A 256 9.81 -6.34 -7.06
C LEU A 256 10.06 -6.43 -5.54
N SER A 257 10.33 -5.32 -4.86
CA SER A 257 10.68 -5.29 -3.43
C SER A 257 9.57 -5.85 -2.52
N SER A 258 8.32 -5.77 -2.97
CA SER A 258 7.16 -6.31 -2.24
C SER A 258 7.15 -7.86 -2.16
N ASN A 259 8.10 -8.53 -2.81
CA ASN A 259 8.28 -9.99 -2.75
C ASN A 259 9.24 -10.46 -1.63
N GLU A 260 9.67 -9.60 -0.71
CA GLU A 260 10.62 -9.94 0.37
C GLU A 260 10.23 -11.19 1.18
N GLY A 261 8.93 -11.40 1.41
CA GLY A 261 8.39 -12.57 2.12
C GLY A 261 8.15 -13.81 1.23
N GLN A 262 8.30 -13.68 -0.08
CA GLN A 262 7.98 -14.72 -1.08
C GLN A 262 9.24 -15.36 -1.58
N ARG A 263 9.74 -16.28 -0.77
CA ARG A 263 10.89 -17.10 -1.11
C ARG A 263 10.42 -18.37 -1.80
N SER A 264 11.22 -18.91 -2.70
CA SER A 264 11.03 -20.27 -3.22
C SER A 264 11.39 -21.29 -2.13
N THR A 265 10.59 -21.41 -1.07
CA THR A 265 10.81 -22.43 -0.02
C THR A 265 10.04 -23.72 -0.28
N THR A 266 9.13 -23.73 -1.26
CA THR A 266 8.32 -24.90 -1.63
C THR A 266 8.14 -24.96 -3.14
N ASP A 267 7.92 -26.17 -3.68
CA ASP A 267 7.66 -26.43 -5.12
C ASP A 267 6.47 -25.65 -5.72
N THR A 268 5.70 -24.97 -4.87
CA THR A 268 4.49 -24.20 -5.25
C THR A 268 4.72 -22.69 -5.32
N GLN A 269 5.87 -22.18 -4.86
CA GLN A 269 6.13 -20.75 -4.81
C GLN A 269 7.02 -20.30 -5.96
N VAL A 270 6.53 -19.31 -6.69
CA VAL A 270 7.26 -18.53 -7.69
C VAL A 270 8.39 -17.79 -6.99
N GLY A 271 9.64 -18.25 -7.17
CA GLY A 271 10.82 -17.54 -6.69
C GLY A 271 11.01 -16.25 -7.50
N VAL A 272 10.89 -15.08 -6.86
CA VAL A 272 11.07 -13.74 -7.48
C VAL A 272 12.32 -13.63 -8.35
N PHE A 273 13.42 -14.30 -7.97
CA PHE A 273 14.67 -14.25 -8.73
C PHE A 273 14.71 -15.22 -9.91
N ASP A 274 13.94 -16.32 -9.87
CA ASP A 274 13.82 -17.26 -11.00
C ASP A 274 13.15 -16.59 -12.22
N VAL A 275 12.32 -15.57 -11.96
CA VAL A 275 11.51 -14.88 -12.95
C VAL A 275 12.32 -13.87 -13.74
N LEU A 276 13.41 -13.36 -13.15
CA LEU A 276 14.13 -12.19 -13.67
C LEU A 276 14.66 -12.46 -15.07
N ASP A 277 15.20 -13.65 -15.30
CA ASP A 277 15.76 -14.06 -16.59
C ASP A 277 14.67 -14.22 -17.68
N SER A 278 13.40 -14.36 -17.29
CA SER A 278 12.26 -14.48 -18.20
C SER A 278 11.62 -13.14 -18.60
N LEU A 279 12.04 -12.04 -17.97
CA LEU A 279 11.45 -10.72 -18.22
C LEU A 279 11.84 -10.21 -19.61
N GLY A 280 10.84 -9.79 -20.39
CA GLY A 280 11.03 -9.24 -21.74
C GLY A 280 11.44 -7.77 -21.78
N ILE A 281 11.51 -7.09 -20.63
CA ILE A 281 11.78 -5.65 -20.47
C ILE A 281 13.19 -5.35 -19.93
N LEU A 282 14.06 -6.35 -19.74
CA LEU A 282 15.35 -6.13 -19.06
C LEU A 282 16.23 -5.07 -19.74
N GLU A 283 16.25 -5.03 -21.08
CA GLU A 283 17.13 -4.13 -21.83
C GLU A 283 16.78 -2.64 -21.73
N GLN A 284 15.54 -2.32 -21.30
CA GLN A 284 15.03 -0.94 -21.19
C GLN A 284 14.91 -0.45 -19.74
N LEU A 285 15.19 -1.30 -18.74
CA LEU A 285 15.09 -0.89 -17.34
C LEU A 285 16.24 0.05 -16.95
N GLU A 286 15.89 1.19 -16.36
CA GLU A 286 16.79 2.16 -15.73
C GLU A 286 16.82 1.97 -14.21
N VAL A 287 15.69 1.58 -13.60
CA VAL A 287 15.55 1.36 -12.16
C VAL A 287 14.99 -0.02 -11.88
N LEU A 288 15.71 -0.80 -11.07
CA LEU A 288 15.26 -2.09 -10.58
C LEU A 288 15.29 -2.11 -9.04
N ARG A 289 14.15 -2.42 -8.43
CA ARG A 289 14.06 -2.66 -6.98
C ARG A 289 13.82 -4.12 -6.69
N LEU A 290 14.69 -4.71 -5.89
CA LEU A 290 14.67 -6.14 -5.56
C LEU A 290 14.44 -6.34 -4.07
N PRO A 291 13.83 -7.49 -3.69
CA PRO A 291 13.92 -7.96 -2.32
C PRO A 291 15.38 -8.33 -1.98
N SER A 292 15.61 -8.63 -0.71
CA SER A 292 16.93 -8.97 -0.18
C SER A 292 17.55 -10.17 -0.88
N ILE A 293 18.83 -10.08 -1.20
CA ILE A 293 19.63 -11.18 -1.75
C ILE A 293 20.32 -11.88 -0.59
N ARG A 294 19.96 -13.15 -0.35
CA ARG A 294 20.27 -13.84 0.91
C ARG A 294 21.23 -15.01 0.74
N ASN A 295 21.40 -15.53 -0.48
CA ASN A 295 22.35 -16.60 -0.76
C ASN A 295 23.03 -16.42 -2.14
N GLY A 296 24.10 -17.18 -2.37
CA GLY A 296 24.86 -17.09 -3.61
C GLY A 296 24.10 -17.51 -4.87
N HIS A 297 23.09 -18.38 -4.75
CA HIS A 297 22.27 -18.78 -5.89
C HIS A 297 21.36 -17.65 -6.37
N GLU A 298 20.70 -16.94 -5.43
CA GLU A 298 19.92 -15.73 -5.72
C GLU A 298 20.81 -14.65 -6.34
N ALA A 299 22.02 -14.44 -5.81
CA ALA A 299 22.96 -13.48 -6.39
C ALA A 299 23.38 -13.86 -7.81
N GLN A 300 23.58 -15.15 -8.12
CA GLN A 300 23.86 -15.60 -9.49
C GLN A 300 22.67 -15.39 -10.43
N LEU A 301 21.43 -15.60 -9.97
CA LEU A 301 20.22 -15.32 -10.74
C LEU A 301 20.10 -13.82 -11.05
N VAL A 302 20.30 -12.97 -10.04
CA VAL A 302 20.29 -11.52 -10.19
C VAL A 302 21.41 -11.07 -11.12
N GLN A 303 22.65 -11.55 -10.93
CA GLN A 303 23.77 -11.16 -11.78
C GLN A 303 23.52 -11.47 -13.26
N ARG A 304 23.01 -12.67 -13.57
CA ARG A 304 22.64 -13.02 -14.96
C ARG A 304 21.60 -12.09 -15.56
N ALA A 305 20.64 -11.63 -14.75
CA ALA A 305 19.66 -10.65 -15.21
C ALA A 305 20.32 -9.29 -15.42
N LEU A 306 21.15 -8.82 -14.49
CA LEU A 306 21.87 -7.54 -14.58
C LEU A 306 22.76 -7.46 -15.83
N ASP A 307 23.43 -8.54 -16.21
CA ASP A 307 24.28 -8.59 -17.42
C ASP A 307 23.49 -8.31 -18.72
N ARG A 308 22.15 -8.35 -18.67
CA ARG A 308 21.22 -8.07 -19.78
C ARG A 308 20.54 -6.70 -19.67
N MET A 309 20.93 -5.85 -18.72
CA MET A 309 20.31 -4.53 -18.47
C MET A 309 21.28 -3.38 -18.78
N PRO A 310 21.70 -3.17 -20.04
CA PRO A 310 22.72 -2.18 -20.38
C PRO A 310 22.34 -0.74 -20.00
N GLN A 311 21.05 -0.43 -19.79
CA GLN A 311 20.56 0.89 -19.38
C GLN A 311 20.34 1.04 -17.88
N LEU A 312 20.60 0.02 -17.07
CA LEU A 312 20.36 0.11 -15.63
C LEU A 312 21.27 1.15 -14.99
N GLU A 313 20.64 2.16 -14.39
CA GLU A 313 21.31 3.25 -13.68
C GLU A 313 21.22 3.09 -12.17
N ARG A 314 20.16 2.44 -11.68
CA ARG A 314 19.92 2.30 -10.24
C ARG A 314 19.39 0.90 -9.89
N LEU A 315 20.13 0.23 -9.03
CA LEU A 315 19.75 -1.05 -8.43
C LEU A 315 19.48 -0.84 -6.94
N GLU A 316 18.25 -0.99 -6.51
CA GLU A 316 17.87 -0.93 -5.10
C GLU A 316 17.64 -2.34 -4.56
N VAL A 317 18.33 -2.71 -3.48
CA VAL A 317 18.15 -3.99 -2.80
C VAL A 317 17.71 -3.72 -1.37
N MET A 318 16.56 -4.28 -0.95
CA MET A 318 16.00 -4.03 0.39
C MET A 318 16.91 -4.47 1.56
N ARG A 319 17.81 -5.43 1.34
CA ARG A 319 18.90 -5.77 2.26
C ARG A 319 19.97 -6.56 1.53
N GLY A 320 21.20 -6.07 1.53
CA GLY A 320 22.35 -6.79 1.04
C GLY A 320 22.99 -7.54 2.20
N TRP A 321 22.89 -8.87 2.26
CA TRP A 321 23.49 -9.63 3.37
C TRP A 321 25.04 -9.65 3.36
N GLY A 322 25.70 -8.74 2.63
CA GLY A 322 27.15 -8.53 2.53
C GLY A 322 27.95 -9.69 1.93
N LYS A 323 27.41 -10.91 1.94
CA LYS A 323 28.09 -12.16 1.57
C LYS A 323 27.96 -12.51 0.09
N HIS A 324 27.04 -11.86 -0.61
CA HIS A 324 26.70 -12.19 -1.99
C HIS A 324 26.48 -10.90 -2.81
N PRO A 325 27.54 -10.09 -3.00
CA PRO A 325 27.42 -8.87 -3.77
C PRO A 325 27.05 -9.20 -5.22
N VAL A 326 26.23 -8.33 -5.80
CA VAL A 326 25.97 -8.28 -7.24
C VAL A 326 26.59 -7.00 -7.78
N HIS A 327 27.00 -7.01 -9.04
CA HIS A 327 27.67 -5.88 -9.66
C HIS A 327 27.03 -5.55 -11.01
N HIS A 328 26.88 -4.26 -11.28
CA HIS A 328 26.55 -3.75 -12.60
C HIS A 328 27.56 -2.66 -12.94
N GLU A 329 28.04 -2.62 -14.18
CA GLU A 329 29.11 -1.70 -14.61
C GLU A 329 28.70 -0.23 -14.45
N ARG A 330 27.41 0.08 -14.69
CA ARG A 330 26.87 1.44 -14.71
C ARG A 330 26.01 1.80 -13.52
N ALA A 331 25.36 0.82 -12.87
CA ALA A 331 24.29 1.11 -11.93
C ALA A 331 24.84 1.43 -10.54
N GLU A 332 24.27 2.45 -9.90
CA GLU A 332 24.43 2.67 -8.47
C GLU A 332 23.68 1.57 -7.71
N CYS A 333 24.40 0.76 -6.92
CA CYS A 333 23.80 -0.26 -6.06
C CYS A 333 23.52 0.34 -4.67
N ILE A 334 22.25 0.56 -4.38
CA ILE A 334 21.77 1.16 -3.14
C ILE A 334 21.13 0.07 -2.28
N GLU A 335 21.66 -0.11 -1.07
CA GLU A 335 20.96 -0.85 -0.04
C GLU A 335 19.87 0.04 0.56
N VAL A 336 18.62 -0.27 0.27
CA VAL A 336 17.48 0.46 0.82
C VAL A 336 17.14 -0.19 2.14
N PRO A 337 17.17 0.52 3.29
CA PRO A 337 16.74 -0.09 4.53
C PRO A 337 15.31 -0.62 4.38
N VAL A 338 15.10 -1.92 4.61
CA VAL A 338 13.75 -2.48 4.73
C VAL A 338 12.99 -1.58 5.70
N ALA A 339 11.84 -1.04 5.28
CA ALA A 339 10.91 -0.41 6.19
C ALA A 339 10.55 -1.45 7.26
N ALA A 340 11.23 -1.34 8.40
CA ALA A 340 11.13 -2.32 9.45
C ALA A 340 9.80 -2.08 10.18
N PRO A 341 9.01 -3.12 10.47
CA PRO A 341 9.14 -4.51 10.01
C PRO A 341 7.91 -5.02 9.25
N ARG A 342 8.16 -5.90 8.28
CA ARG A 342 7.14 -6.72 7.59
C ARG A 342 7.25 -8.20 8.00
N TYR A 343 7.44 -8.49 9.28
CA TYR A 343 7.18 -9.86 9.72
C TYR A 343 5.68 -10.08 9.57
N GLU A 344 5.23 -11.02 8.73
CA GLU A 344 3.92 -11.62 8.98
C GLU A 344 4.06 -12.38 10.30
N ALA A 345 3.97 -11.66 11.43
CA ALA A 345 3.64 -12.31 12.66
C ALA A 345 2.28 -12.95 12.35
N PRO A 346 2.14 -14.29 12.39
CA PRO A 346 0.82 -14.87 12.33
C PRO A 346 -0.02 -14.18 13.41
N ASP A 347 -1.32 -14.02 13.16
CA ASP A 347 -2.26 -13.29 14.03
C ASP A 347 -2.45 -14.05 15.34
N THR A 348 -1.36 -14.15 16.09
CA THR A 348 -1.19 -14.96 17.29
C THR A 348 -0.92 -14.01 18.42
N GLU A 349 -1.47 -14.37 19.56
CA GLU A 349 -1.25 -13.68 20.80
C GLU A 349 0.21 -13.84 21.23
N LEU A 350 0.83 -12.72 21.62
CA LEU A 350 2.08 -12.75 22.36
C LEU A 350 1.78 -12.57 23.83
N TRP A 351 2.56 -13.23 24.67
CA TRP A 351 2.50 -13.11 26.11
C TRP A 351 3.82 -12.55 26.60
N PHE A 352 3.74 -11.50 27.42
CA PHE A 352 4.87 -10.84 28.05
C PHE A 352 4.85 -11.16 29.56
N LEU A 353 5.91 -11.77 30.08
CA LEU A 353 6.12 -11.99 31.50
C LEU A 353 7.22 -11.07 32.02
N PHE A 354 6.92 -10.41 33.13
CA PHE A 354 7.82 -9.51 33.84
C PHE A 354 8.15 -10.14 35.20
N ALA A 355 9.37 -9.96 35.71
CA ALA A 355 9.84 -10.63 36.93
C ALA A 355 8.94 -10.42 38.18
N HIS A 356 8.23 -9.28 38.26
CA HIS A 356 7.40 -8.90 39.41
C HIS A 356 6.01 -8.39 39.03
N HIS A 357 5.58 -8.56 37.78
CA HIS A 357 4.26 -8.11 37.31
C HIS A 357 3.47 -9.25 36.67
N PRO A 358 2.12 -9.19 36.69
CA PRO A 358 1.30 -10.18 36.02
C PRO A 358 1.65 -10.29 34.53
N THR A 359 1.54 -11.51 33.99
CA THR A 359 1.67 -11.77 32.55
C THR A 359 0.69 -10.89 31.77
N MET A 360 1.19 -10.19 30.76
CA MET A 360 0.38 -9.38 29.86
C MET A 360 0.14 -10.13 28.55
N GLN A 361 -1.13 -10.27 28.18
CA GLN A 361 -1.52 -10.72 26.86
C GLN A 361 -1.46 -9.54 25.89
N PHE A 362 -0.85 -9.77 24.74
CA PHE A 362 -0.69 -8.80 23.67
C PHE A 362 -1.21 -9.42 22.38
N GLY A 363 -2.46 -9.11 22.05
CA GLY A 363 -3.06 -9.51 20.77
C GLY A 363 -2.62 -8.59 19.64
N ARG A 364 -2.74 -9.07 18.39
CA ARG A 364 -2.60 -8.28 17.15
C ARG A 364 -1.23 -7.63 16.97
N VAL A 365 -0.21 -8.47 17.00
CA VAL A 365 1.18 -8.14 16.65
C VAL A 365 1.28 -7.38 15.31
N HIS A 366 0.38 -7.67 14.37
CA HIS A 366 0.29 -6.98 13.08
C HIS A 366 0.00 -5.48 13.18
N ASP A 367 -0.84 -5.07 14.15
CA ASP A 367 -1.14 -3.65 14.33
C ASP A 367 0.06 -2.90 14.94
N ALA A 368 0.93 -3.59 15.70
CA ALA A 368 2.23 -3.08 16.16
C ALA A 368 3.17 -2.74 15.01
N LEU A 369 3.25 -3.65 14.04
CA LEU A 369 4.10 -3.49 12.86
C LEU A 369 3.68 -2.27 12.05
N ARG A 370 2.38 -2.18 11.74
CA ARG A 370 1.79 -1.04 11.02
C ARG A 370 2.01 0.30 11.74
N LEU A 371 2.10 0.26 13.06
CA LEU A 371 2.33 1.43 13.88
C LEU A 371 3.78 1.90 13.79
N CYS A 372 4.74 0.96 13.84
CA CYS A 372 6.16 1.23 13.64
C CYS A 372 6.43 1.83 12.26
N GLU A 373 5.78 1.28 11.22
CA GLU A 373 5.90 1.78 9.84
C GLU A 373 5.43 3.23 9.65
N ARG A 374 4.57 3.73 10.55
CA ARG A 374 4.02 5.10 10.47
C ARG A 374 4.82 6.14 11.24
N VAL A 375 5.67 5.72 12.16
CA VAL A 375 6.41 6.62 13.05
C VAL A 375 7.85 6.73 12.58
N THR A 376 8.37 7.95 12.53
CA THR A 376 9.81 8.16 12.30
C THR A 376 10.57 7.79 13.57
N LEU A 377 11.28 6.66 13.53
CA LEU A 377 12.10 6.17 14.64
C LEU A 377 13.55 6.68 14.49
N ASP A 378 14.11 7.17 15.59
CA ASP A 378 15.56 7.36 15.70
C ASP A 378 16.31 6.01 15.70
N ASP A 379 17.64 6.06 15.62
CA ASP A 379 18.46 4.86 15.43
C ASP A 379 18.38 3.90 16.63
N ASP A 380 18.30 4.42 17.85
CA ASP A 380 18.19 3.62 19.08
C ASP A 380 16.83 2.93 19.16
N ALA A 381 15.75 3.66 18.88
CA ALA A 381 14.40 3.11 18.79
C ALA A 381 14.29 2.04 17.70
N ARG A 382 14.93 2.27 16.54
CA ARG A 382 14.94 1.33 15.43
C ARG A 382 15.72 0.06 15.77
N ALA A 383 16.86 0.17 16.44
CA ALA A 383 17.64 -0.98 16.91
C ALA A 383 16.83 -1.80 17.92
N ALA A 384 16.20 -1.14 18.90
CA ALA A 384 15.36 -1.78 19.91
C ALA A 384 14.14 -2.49 19.31
N TRP A 385 13.47 -1.86 18.33
CA TRP A 385 12.40 -2.51 17.58
C TRP A 385 12.89 -3.72 16.80
N THR A 386 14.03 -3.61 16.13
CA THR A 386 14.62 -4.72 15.38
C THR A 386 14.89 -5.93 16.29
N GLU A 387 15.46 -5.72 17.47
CA GLU A 387 15.70 -6.77 18.46
C GLU A 387 14.39 -7.45 18.90
N LEU A 388 13.37 -6.66 19.26
CA LEU A 388 12.06 -7.20 19.64
C LEU A 388 11.48 -8.08 18.53
N TRP A 389 11.57 -7.64 17.28
CA TRP A 389 11.02 -8.37 16.15
C TRP A 389 11.79 -9.63 15.79
N GLU A 390 13.12 -9.63 15.91
CA GLU A 390 13.94 -10.82 15.76
C GLU A 390 13.59 -11.88 16.82
N LEU A 391 13.31 -11.47 18.06
CA LEU A 391 12.86 -12.37 19.12
C LEU A 391 11.48 -12.96 18.82
N ILE A 392 10.54 -12.16 18.34
CA ILE A 392 9.19 -12.63 17.94
C ILE A 392 9.29 -13.58 16.74
N ALA A 393 10.14 -13.29 15.77
CA ALA A 393 10.37 -14.15 14.62
C ALA A 393 11.02 -15.50 15.02
N ALA A 394 11.85 -15.51 16.07
CA ALA A 394 12.44 -16.73 16.63
C ALA A 394 11.48 -17.59 17.47
N LEU A 395 10.20 -17.19 17.55
CA LEU A 395 9.10 -17.97 18.08
C LEU A 395 8.20 -18.42 16.91
N PRO A 396 8.53 -19.46 16.12
CA PRO A 396 7.73 -19.82 14.94
C PRO A 396 6.33 -20.38 15.25
N ASP A 397 6.11 -20.95 16.43
CA ASP A 397 4.85 -21.63 16.80
C ASP A 397 4.49 -21.43 18.28
N GLU A 398 3.32 -21.94 18.69
CA GLU A 398 2.81 -21.83 20.07
C GLU A 398 3.66 -22.58 21.12
N ASP A 399 4.50 -23.52 20.70
CA ASP A 399 5.31 -24.38 21.56
C ASP A 399 6.81 -23.99 21.55
N SER A 400 7.14 -22.87 20.91
CA SER A 400 8.49 -22.31 20.85
C SER A 400 8.95 -21.81 22.22
N PRO A 401 10.18 -22.11 22.68
CA PRO A 401 10.63 -21.73 24.02
C PRO A 401 10.64 -20.20 24.19
N PRO A 402 10.27 -19.66 25.37
CA PRO A 402 10.26 -18.22 25.60
C PRO A 402 11.59 -17.54 25.27
N ARG A 403 11.51 -16.29 24.81
CA ARG A 403 12.67 -15.43 24.54
C ARG A 403 12.67 -14.26 25.51
N SER A 404 13.83 -13.73 25.86
CA SER A 404 13.93 -12.57 26.75
C SER A 404 14.46 -11.36 26.01
N ILE A 405 13.90 -10.19 26.29
CA ILE A 405 14.44 -8.87 25.93
C ILE A 405 14.69 -8.07 27.21
N ALA A 406 15.69 -7.19 27.23
CA ALA A 406 15.87 -6.27 28.35
C ALA A 406 14.70 -5.28 28.42
N ALA A 407 14.19 -5.00 29.62
CA ALA A 407 13.11 -4.05 29.83
C ALA A 407 13.49 -2.65 29.33
N GLY A 408 14.75 -2.23 29.52
CA GLY A 408 15.27 -0.97 28.97
C GLY A 408 15.17 -0.90 27.44
N THR A 409 15.57 -1.95 26.72
CA THR A 409 15.44 -2.01 25.25
C THR A 409 13.97 -1.95 24.84
N LEU A 410 13.10 -2.72 25.48
CA LEU A 410 11.67 -2.71 25.17
C LEU A 410 11.03 -1.34 25.49
N ALA A 411 11.51 -0.62 26.51
CA ALA A 411 11.07 0.73 26.83
C ALA A 411 11.41 1.70 25.69
N VAL A 412 12.67 1.68 25.22
CA VAL A 412 13.13 2.52 24.10
C VAL A 412 12.27 2.30 22.85
N ALA A 413 11.97 1.05 22.50
CA ALA A 413 11.07 0.73 21.39
C ALA A 413 9.66 1.34 21.59
N LEU A 414 9.06 1.15 22.77
CA LEU A 414 7.68 1.59 23.06
C LEU A 414 7.52 3.09 23.27
N GLU A 415 8.56 3.79 23.72
CA GLU A 415 8.54 5.23 23.94
C GLU A 415 8.61 6.01 22.64
N ALA A 416 9.37 5.51 21.67
CA ALA A 416 9.46 6.09 20.33
C ALA A 416 8.12 6.10 19.58
N LEU A 417 7.18 5.24 19.96
CA LEU A 417 5.81 5.28 19.44
C LEU A 417 5.03 6.53 19.89
N GLY A 418 5.44 7.23 20.95
CA GLY A 418 4.84 8.49 21.38
C GLY A 418 3.41 8.39 21.94
N TYR A 419 2.68 9.53 21.90
CA TYR A 419 1.23 9.59 22.12
C TYR A 419 0.54 9.29 20.78
N LEU A 420 0.39 8.01 20.47
CA LEU A 420 -0.43 7.60 19.34
C LEU A 420 -1.88 8.01 19.58
N ASP A 421 -2.53 8.43 18.50
CA ASP A 421 -3.91 8.90 18.50
C ASP A 421 -4.81 7.91 19.26
N GLN A 422 -5.51 8.41 20.28
CA GLN A 422 -6.41 7.63 21.15
C GLN A 422 -7.55 6.94 20.39
N ASN A 423 -7.71 7.25 19.09
CA ASN A 423 -8.72 6.70 18.20
C ASN A 423 -8.39 5.31 17.62
N VAL A 424 -7.19 4.75 17.87
CA VAL A 424 -6.88 3.36 17.50
C VAL A 424 -7.15 2.48 18.71
N ASN A 425 -8.05 1.49 18.58
CA ASN A 425 -8.38 0.55 19.66
C ASN A 425 -7.14 -0.11 20.31
N ASP A 426 -6.04 -0.19 19.58
CA ASP A 426 -4.79 -0.83 20.01
C ASP A 426 -3.85 0.12 20.77
N ALA A 427 -4.08 1.45 20.73
CA ALA A 427 -3.29 2.43 21.50
C ALA A 427 -3.35 2.13 23.01
N HIS A 428 -4.46 1.57 23.49
CA HIS A 428 -4.61 1.14 24.88
C HIS A 428 -3.69 -0.04 25.23
N HIS A 429 -3.49 -1.00 24.32
CA HIS A 429 -2.61 -2.14 24.56
C HIS A 429 -1.13 -1.71 24.62
N PHE A 430 -0.69 -0.81 23.72
CA PHE A 430 0.68 -0.27 23.79
C PHE A 430 0.92 0.61 25.01
N ALA A 431 -0.04 1.47 25.37
CA ALA A 431 0.07 2.28 26.57
C ALA A 431 0.22 1.38 27.81
N ARG A 432 -0.61 0.34 27.93
CA ARG A 432 -0.50 -0.63 29.02
C ARG A 432 0.83 -1.37 29.01
N LEU A 433 1.31 -1.83 27.86
CA LEU A 433 2.59 -2.53 27.76
C LEU A 433 3.73 -1.62 28.19
N ARG A 434 3.74 -0.37 27.71
CA ARG A 434 4.70 0.67 28.10
C ARG A 434 4.67 0.92 29.61
N ASP A 435 3.50 1.02 30.22
CA ASP A 435 3.38 1.22 31.66
C ASP A 435 3.94 0.03 32.47
N HIS A 436 3.75 -1.20 32.00
CA HIS A 436 4.34 -2.38 32.64
C HIS A 436 5.86 -2.41 32.49
N VAL A 437 6.37 -2.05 31.31
CA VAL A 437 7.82 -2.01 31.04
C VAL A 437 8.49 -0.92 31.87
N ARG A 438 7.84 0.23 32.07
CA ARG A 438 8.32 1.32 32.96
C ARG A 438 8.29 0.95 34.44
N ALA A 439 7.29 0.16 34.85
CA ALA A 439 7.20 -0.32 36.22
C ALA A 439 8.24 -1.42 36.51
N ALA A 440 8.65 -2.17 35.49
CA ALA A 440 9.75 -3.11 35.58
C ALA A 440 11.09 -2.36 35.72
N ALA A 441 12.01 -2.87 36.55
CA ALA A 441 13.33 -2.28 36.66
C ALA A 441 14.04 -2.32 35.30
N ALA A 442 14.78 -1.27 34.93
CA ALA A 442 15.41 -1.16 33.60
C ALA A 442 16.33 -2.36 33.26
N GLU A 443 16.95 -2.97 34.27
CA GLU A 443 17.82 -4.15 34.15
C GLU A 443 17.07 -5.49 34.16
N SER A 444 15.74 -5.48 34.35
CA SER A 444 14.95 -6.70 34.35
C SER A 444 14.75 -7.26 32.95
N LEU A 445 14.64 -8.59 32.86
CA LEU A 445 14.28 -9.26 31.62
C LEU A 445 12.76 -9.38 31.48
N VAL A 446 12.27 -9.12 30.26
CA VAL A 446 10.90 -9.36 29.85
C VAL A 446 10.88 -10.59 28.95
N TRP A 447 10.15 -11.62 29.36
CA TRP A 447 10.03 -12.86 28.61
C TRP A 447 8.83 -12.82 27.68
N ILE A 448 9.01 -13.27 26.45
CA ILE A 448 8.06 -13.25 25.35
C ILE A 448 7.81 -14.69 24.91
N ALA A 449 6.53 -15.09 24.81
CA ALA A 449 6.12 -16.40 24.29
C ALA A 449 4.83 -16.28 23.48
N ARG A 450 4.53 -17.27 22.62
CA ARG A 450 3.23 -17.34 21.92
C ARG A 450 2.12 -17.97 22.76
N ARG A 451 2.47 -18.66 23.85
CA ARG A 451 1.49 -19.30 24.75
C ARG A 451 1.82 -19.08 26.21
N ARG A 452 0.85 -18.59 26.98
CA ARG A 452 0.99 -18.31 28.43
C ARG A 452 1.63 -19.45 29.22
N ARG A 453 1.22 -20.70 28.97
CA ARG A 453 1.69 -21.89 29.71
C ARG A 453 3.21 -22.10 29.63
N GLN A 454 3.88 -21.54 28.63
CA GLN A 454 5.32 -21.63 28.49
C GLN A 454 6.07 -20.68 29.41
N LEU A 455 5.43 -19.59 29.83
CA LEU A 455 5.98 -18.61 30.77
C LEU A 455 5.79 -19.03 32.24
N GLU A 456 4.95 -20.04 32.49
CA GLU A 456 4.67 -20.58 33.83
C GLU A 456 5.63 -21.73 34.20
N ARG A 457 6.52 -22.14 33.29
CA ARG A 457 7.58 -23.13 33.49
C ARG A 457 8.92 -22.43 33.64
#